data_AF-A0A5D4SWH6-F1
#
_entry.id   AF-A0A5D4SWH6-F1
#
_cell.length_a   1.000
_cell.length_b   1.000
_cell.length_c   1.000
_cell.angle_alpha   90.00
_cell.angle_beta   90.00
_cell.angle_gamma   90.00
#
_symmetry.space_group_name_H-M   'P 1'
#
loop_
_entity.id
_entity.type
_entity.pdbx_description
1 polymer ?
#
loop_
_entity_poly.entity_id
_entity_poly.type
_entity_poly.pdbx_seq_one_letter_code
_entity_poly.pdbx_strand_id
1 'polypeptide(L)' 'MMGKSFHACATCIHFQAERAGGKMEYRCRRLGFDTLPYYQFNCWDPKENVRKLMEKREGGKENEMRERTE' A
#
# COMPACT_ATOMS: atom_id res chain seq x y z
N MET A 1 8.15 -16.29 -0.45
CA MET A 1 8.10 -15.42 0.75
C MET A 1 7.04 -14.36 0.56
N MET A 2 6.21 -14.20 1.58
CA MET A 2 4.90 -13.54 1.60
C MET A 2 4.98 -12.02 1.34
N GLY A 3 4.00 -11.46 0.62
CA GLY A 3 3.90 -10.05 0.24
C GLY A 3 3.78 -9.08 1.42
N LYS A 4 4.92 -8.62 1.96
CA LYS A 4 4.96 -7.81 3.19
C LYS A 4 4.95 -6.28 3.01
N SER A 5 4.85 -5.72 1.80
CA SER A 5 5.35 -4.33 1.62
C SER A 5 4.40 -3.35 0.96
N PHE A 6 3.10 -3.65 0.84
CA PHE A 6 2.16 -2.65 0.32
C PHE A 6 1.43 -1.87 1.41
N HIS A 7 1.40 -2.37 2.65
CA HIS A 7 0.68 -1.77 3.76
C HIS A 7 1.43 -0.56 4.37
N ALA A 8 1.82 0.39 3.52
CA ALA A 8 2.53 1.59 3.93
C ALA A 8 1.64 2.82 3.73
N CYS A 9 1.77 3.83 4.58
CA CYS A 9 0.98 5.05 4.47
C CYS A 9 1.24 5.71 3.11
N ALA A 10 2.46 5.65 2.58
CA ALA A 10 2.80 6.19 1.25
C ALA A 10 1.94 5.65 0.09
N THR A 11 1.45 4.41 0.20
CA THR A 11 0.62 3.77 -0.83
C THR A 11 -0.89 4.00 -0.60
N CYS A 12 -1.25 4.66 0.50
CA CYS A 12 -2.62 4.98 0.86
C CYS A 12 -3.16 6.16 0.03
N ILE A 13 -4.45 6.12 -0.32
CA ILE A 13 -5.14 7.23 -1.01
C ILE A 13 -5.13 8.53 -0.19
N HIS A 14 -5.05 8.43 1.14
CA HIS A 14 -5.12 9.57 2.05
C HIS A 14 -3.77 10.21 2.37
N PHE A 15 -2.68 9.67 1.85
CA PHE A 15 -1.34 10.21 2.08
C PHE A 15 -1.13 11.49 1.27
N GLN A 16 -0.81 12.58 1.97
CA GLN A 16 -0.43 13.85 1.37
C GLN A 16 1.05 14.11 1.66
N ALA A 17 1.78 14.45 0.60
CA ALA A 17 3.13 15.00 0.68
C ALA A 17 3.05 16.45 0.24
N GLU A 18 3.44 17.37 1.12
CA GLU A 18 3.49 18.80 0.84
C GLU A 18 4.88 19.35 1.13
N ARG A 19 5.31 20.33 0.33
CA ARG A 19 6.60 20.98 0.52
C ARG A 19 6.39 22.29 1.27
N ALA A 20 6.65 22.28 2.57
CA ALA A 20 6.51 23.45 3.43
C ALA A 20 7.91 23.93 3.90
N GLY A 21 8.19 25.22 3.76
CA GLY A 21 9.42 25.83 4.31
C GLY A 21 10.74 25.20 3.81
N GLY A 22 10.75 24.63 2.61
CA GLY A 22 11.92 23.94 2.03
C GLY A 22 12.09 22.48 2.46
N LYS A 23 11.23 21.96 3.34
CA LYS A 23 11.23 20.55 3.78
C LYS A 23 10.03 19.81 3.19
N MET A 24 10.14 18.49 3.11
CA MET A 24 9.01 17.62 2.76
C MET A 24 8.28 17.24 4.04
N GLU A 25 7.01 17.60 4.11
CA GLU A 25 6.11 17.23 5.19
C GLU A 25 5.08 16.24 4.66
N TYR A 26 4.76 15.27 5.50
CA TYR A 26 3.87 14.18 5.15
C TYR A 26 2.75 14.12 6.18
N ARG A 27 1.51 14.13 5.71
CA ARG A 27 0.34 14.08 6.58
C ARG A 27 -0.73 13.14 6.06
N CYS A 28 -1.49 12.59 6.99
CA CYS A 28 -2.67 11.80 6.65
C CYS A 28 -3.88 12.72 6.56
N ARG A 29 -4.46 12.88 5.37
CA ARG A 29 -5.69 13.69 5.18
C ARG A 29 -6.87 13.17 6.01
N ARG A 30 -6.94 11.86 6.22
CA ARG A 30 -8.03 11.20 6.96
C ARG A 30 -7.96 11.46 8.46
N LEU A 31 -6.76 11.33 9.05
CA LEU A 31 -6.58 11.47 10.50
C LEU A 31 -6.19 12.90 10.91
N GLY A 32 -5.64 13.70 9.99
CA GLY A 32 -5.22 15.08 10.25
C GLY A 32 -3.82 15.23 10.83
N PHE A 33 -3.16 14.13 11.21
CA PHE A 33 -1.83 14.13 11.84
C PHE A 33 -0.68 13.95 10.83
N ASP A 34 0.51 14.37 11.27
CA ASP A 34 1.76 14.09 10.59
C ASP A 34 2.04 12.58 10.58
N THR A 35 2.48 12.08 9.44
CA THR A 35 2.75 10.66 9.22
C THR A 35 4.08 10.50 8.51
N LEU A 36 4.62 9.28 8.49
CA LEU A 36 5.77 8.95 7.67
C LEU A 36 5.40 7.94 6.59
N PRO A 37 6.10 7.94 5.44
CA PRO A 37 5.77 7.08 4.31
C PRO A 37 5.84 5.58 4.63
N TYR A 38 6.64 5.19 5.63
CA TYR A 38 6.83 3.81 6.07
C TYR A 38 5.88 3.36 7.19
N TYR A 39 5.01 4.24 7.69
CA TYR A 39 4.04 3.88 8.72
C TYR A 39 2.97 2.95 8.19
N GLN A 40 2.46 2.06 9.03
CA GLN A 40 1.40 1.12 8.67
C GLN A 40 0.20 1.40 9.58
N PHE A 41 -0.88 1.90 9.00
CA PHE A 41 -2.11 2.18 9.76
C PHE A 41 -3.17 1.15 9.44
N ASN A 42 -3.92 0.70 10.44
CA ASN A 42 -5.06 -0.21 10.23
C ASN A 42 -6.12 0.36 9.27
N CYS A 43 -6.19 1.68 9.12
CA CYS A 43 -7.11 2.36 8.21
C CYS A 43 -6.58 2.50 6.77
N TRP A 44 -5.59 1.70 6.38
CA TRP A 44 -4.94 1.77 5.07
C TRP A 44 -5.89 1.41 3.94
N ASP A 45 -5.90 2.26 2.92
CA ASP A 45 -6.71 2.10 1.73
C ASP A 45 -5.82 2.32 0.48
N PRO A 46 -5.45 1.26 -0.25
CA PRO A 46 -4.52 1.33 -1.36
C PRO A 46 -5.07 2.16 -2.52
N LYS A 47 -4.21 2.99 -3.10
CA LYS A 47 -4.51 3.63 -4.40
C LYS A 47 -4.78 2.58 -5.48
N GLU A 48 -5.62 2.94 -6.45
CA GLU A 48 -6.02 2.03 -7.53
C GLU A 48 -4.82 1.44 -8.29
N ASN A 49 -3.79 2.24 -8.54
CA ASN A 49 -2.54 1.77 -9.15
C ASN A 49 -1.82 0.71 -8.28
N VAL A 50 -1.86 0.85 -6.95
CA VAL A 50 -1.32 -0.14 -6.00
C VAL A 50 -2.16 -1.41 -6.03
N ARG A 51 -3.49 -1.29 -6.07
CA ARG A 51 -4.39 -2.45 -6.24
C ARG A 51 -4.07 -3.23 -7.51
N LYS A 52 -3.93 -2.56 -8.66
CA LYS A 52 -3.53 -3.18 -9.93
C LYS A 52 -2.17 -3.87 -9.85
N LEU A 53 -1.21 -3.28 -9.12
CA LEU A 53 0.10 -3.90 -8.89
C LEU A 53 0.00 -5.13 -7.99
N MET A 54 -0.89 -5.14 -7.01
CA MET A 54 -1.16 -6.31 -6.16
C MET A 54 -1.78 -7.42 -7.00
N GLU A 55 -2.82 -7.12 -7.78
CA GLU A 55 -3.48 -8.08 -8.69
C GLU A 55 -2.48 -8.67 -9.70
N LYS A 56 -1.60 -7.84 -10.29
CA LYS A 56 -0.55 -8.30 -11.21
C LYS A 56 0.48 -9.23 -10.54
N ARG A 57 0.73 -9.06 -9.25
CA ARG A 57 1.67 -9.92 -8.49
C ARG A 57 1.00 -11.17 -7.92
N GLU A 58 -0.28 -11.09 -7.60
CA GLU A 58 -1.09 -12.20 -7.06
C GLU A 58 -1.58 -13.13 -8.19
N GLY A 59 -1.84 -12.61 -9.39
CA GLY A 59 -2.18 -13.37 -10.60
C GLY A 59 -1.10 -14.32 -11.13
N GLY A 60 0.02 -14.45 -10.42
CA GLY A 60 1.02 -15.52 -10.62
C GLY A 60 0.80 -16.76 -9.75
N LYS A 61 -0.31 -16.86 -9.00
CA LYS A 61 -0.60 -17.99 -8.09
C LYS A 61 -1.96 -18.67 -8.31
N GLU A 62 -2.48 -18.66 -9.53
CA GLU A 62 -3.70 -19.41 -9.85
C GLU A 62 -3.43 -20.70 -10.67
N ASN A 63 -2.19 -21.23 -10.63
CA ASN A 63 -1.84 -22.42 -11.42
C ASN A 63 -0.99 -23.48 -10.68
N GLU A 64 -1.17 -23.67 -9.37
CA GLU A 64 -0.52 -24.79 -8.64
C GLU A 64 -1.38 -25.36 -7.50
N MET A 65 -2.69 -25.54 -7.70
CA MET A 65 -3.48 -26.34 -6.76
C MET A 65 -4.64 -27.06 -7.46
N ARG A 66 -4.35 -27.76 -8.56
CA ARG A 66 -5.29 -28.74 -9.16
C ARG A 66 -4.67 -30.10 -9.53
N GLU A 67 -3.39 -30.35 -9.26
CA GLU A 67 -2.73 -31.62 -9.62
C GLU A 67 -2.31 -32.46 -8.41
N ARG A 68 -3.25 -32.78 -7.50
CA ARG A 68 -3.01 -33.83 -6.49
C ARG A 68 -4.28 -34.54 -6.02
N THR A 69 -5.21 -34.80 -6.95
CA THR A 69 -6.32 -35.73 -6.67
C THR A 69 -6.81 -36.39 -7.95
N GLU A 70 -5.96 -37.15 -8.63
CA GLU A 70 -6.38 -38.22 -9.54
C GLU A 70 -5.42 -39.41 -9.41
#